data_AF-A0A7J8DDD7-F1
#
_entry.id   AF-A0A7J8DDD7-F1
#
_cell.length_a   1.000
_cell.length_b   1.000
_cell.length_c   1.000
_cell.angle_alpha   90.00
_cell.angle_beta   90.00
_cell.angle_gamma   90.00
#
_symmetry.space_group_name_H-M   'P 1'
#
loop_
_entity.id
_entity.type
_entity.pdbx_description
1 polymer ?
#
loop_
_entity_poly.entity_id
_entity_poly.type
_entity_poly.pdbx_seq_one_letter_code
_entity_poly.pdbx_strand_id
1 'polypeptide(L)'
;MVLQLCPVLGDHRYSARVGTVLGQRFLLPAENTKPQKQVLDEALLRRLHLTPSQAGQLPLHLHLRCLHLPGTRPRDTPIELLAPLPPYFSRTLQCLGLRQQ
;
A
#
# COMPACT_ATOMS: atom_id res chain seq x y z
N MET A 1 18.83 6.17 -4.65
CA MET A 1 17.43 5.68 -4.58
C MET A 1 16.51 6.83 -4.96
N VAL A 2 15.59 6.62 -5.90
CA VAL A 2 14.60 7.65 -6.29
C VAL A 2 13.28 7.36 -5.58
N LEU A 3 12.70 8.37 -4.92
CA LEU A 3 11.38 8.24 -4.29
C LEU A 3 10.31 8.21 -5.39
N GLN A 4 9.51 7.14 -5.45
CA GLN A 4 8.46 7.01 -6.46
C GLN A 4 7.20 7.85 -6.17
N LEU A 5 7.06 8.38 -4.95
CA LEU A 5 5.90 9.18 -4.51
C LEU A 5 4.56 8.46 -4.82
N CYS A 6 4.54 7.15 -4.55
CA CYS A 6 3.38 6.28 -4.68
C CYS A 6 3.00 5.82 -3.27
N PRO A 7 2.07 6.51 -2.58
CA PRO A 7 1.66 6.10 -1.24
C PRO A 7 0.97 4.74 -1.29
N VAL A 8 1.17 3.93 -0.25
CA VAL A 8 0.53 2.61 -0.13
C VAL A 8 -0.98 2.80 0.02
N LEU A 9 -1.78 1.92 -0.61
CA LEU A 9 -3.23 1.96 -0.46
C LEU A 9 -3.63 1.63 0.99
N GLY A 10 -4.54 2.40 1.56
CA GLY A 10 -4.91 2.35 2.97
C GLY A 10 -3.93 3.09 3.91
N ASP A 11 -2.90 3.75 3.40
CA ASP A 11 -2.01 4.57 4.23
C ASP A 11 -2.69 5.90 4.58
N HIS A 12 -3.46 5.91 5.65
CA HIS A 12 -4.13 7.10 6.15
C HIS A 12 -3.24 8.02 7.00
N ARG A 13 -1.95 7.67 7.19
CA ARG A 13 -1.02 8.43 8.02
C ARG A 13 -0.09 9.31 7.20
N TYR A 14 0.44 8.78 6.09
CA TYR A 14 1.48 9.45 5.32
C TYR A 14 1.06 9.83 3.89
N SER A 15 -0.03 9.26 3.35
CA SER A 15 -0.46 9.56 1.99
C SER A 15 -0.73 11.05 1.73
N ALA A 16 -1.21 11.77 2.75
CA ALA A 16 -1.45 13.22 2.70
C ALA A 16 -0.20 14.05 2.35
N ARG A 17 1.00 13.49 2.57
CA ARG A 17 2.26 14.17 2.26
C ARG A 17 2.59 14.15 0.78
N VAL A 18 1.93 13.31 -0.03
CA VAL A 18 2.17 13.26 -1.46
C VAL A 18 1.16 14.17 -2.15
N GLY A 19 1.63 15.33 -2.60
CA GLY A 19 0.85 16.29 -3.37
C GLY A 19 1.07 16.11 -4.88
N THR A 20 0.20 16.71 -5.68
CA THR A 20 0.38 16.84 -7.14
C THR A 20 0.17 18.29 -7.56
N VAL A 21 1.12 18.86 -8.29
CA VAL A 21 1.03 20.21 -8.88
C VAL A 21 1.38 20.08 -10.35
N LEU A 22 0.48 20.55 -11.25
CA LEU A 22 0.66 20.47 -12.71
C LEU A 22 1.00 19.05 -13.20
N GLY A 23 0.38 18.03 -12.60
CA GLY A 23 0.63 16.62 -12.91
C GLY A 23 1.93 16.05 -12.34
N GLN A 24 2.77 16.86 -11.69
CA GLN A 24 4.00 16.41 -11.03
C GLN A 24 3.76 16.13 -9.55
N ARG A 25 4.17 14.93 -9.11
CA ARG A 25 4.09 14.56 -7.70
C ARG A 25 5.24 15.15 -6.92
N PHE A 26 4.98 15.57 -5.69
CA PHE A 26 6.01 16.06 -4.77
C PHE A 26 5.69 15.65 -3.33
N LEU A 27 6.73 15.66 -2.49
CA LEU A 27 6.61 15.36 -1.06
C LEU A 27 6.51 16.66 -0.27
N LEU A 28 5.42 16.82 0.47
CA LEU A 28 5.23 17.90 1.42
C LEU A 28 6.07 17.65 2.70
N PRO A 29 6.69 18.71 3.26
CA PRO A 29 7.26 18.68 4.60
C PRO A 29 6.21 18.24 5.62
N ALA A 30 6.64 17.51 6.65
CA ALA A 30 5.72 16.96 7.65
C ALA A 30 5.00 18.07 8.43
N GLU A 31 5.72 19.16 8.69
CA GLU A 31 5.28 20.37 9.39
C GLU A 31 4.15 21.08 8.65
N ASN A 32 4.14 20.96 7.31
CA ASN A 32 3.16 21.60 6.43
C ASN A 32 2.00 20.67 6.06
N THR A 33 2.01 19.42 6.51
CA THR A 33 0.99 18.44 6.16
C THR A 33 -0.09 18.35 7.24
N LYS A 34 -1.34 18.64 6.87
CA LYS A 34 -2.48 18.40 7.77
C LYS A 34 -2.82 16.91 7.81
N PRO A 35 -3.03 16.31 8.99
CA PRO A 35 -3.52 14.94 9.09
C PRO A 35 -4.86 14.78 8.37
N GLN A 36 -4.91 13.87 7.40
CA GLN A 36 -6.14 13.52 6.70
C GLN A 36 -6.06 12.06 6.24
N LYS A 37 -7.23 11.41 6.13
CA LYS A 37 -7.32 10.07 5.55
C LYS A 37 -6.88 10.11 4.08
N GLN A 38 -6.47 8.95 3.57
CA GLN A 38 -6.06 8.84 2.18
C GLN A 38 -7.22 9.20 1.26
N VAL A 39 -6.98 10.15 0.36
CA VAL A 39 -7.93 10.53 -0.69
C VAL A 39 -7.56 9.74 -1.95
N LEU A 40 -8.52 8.99 -2.48
CA LEU A 40 -8.37 8.25 -3.72
C LEU A 40 -9.04 9.02 -4.86
N ASP A 41 -8.48 8.91 -6.07
CA ASP A 41 -9.11 9.48 -7.26
C ASP A 41 -10.42 8.74 -7.60
N GLU A 42 -11.31 9.41 -8.34
CA GLU A 42 -12.61 8.85 -8.69
C GLU A 42 -12.53 7.56 -9.50
N ALA A 43 -11.53 7.43 -10.38
CA ALA A 43 -11.40 6.24 -11.21
C ALA A 43 -11.03 5.02 -10.37
N LEU A 44 -10.16 5.20 -9.38
CA LEU A 44 -9.81 4.17 -8.41
C LEU A 44 -10.99 3.79 -7.52
N LEU A 45 -11.74 4.78 -6.99
CA LEU A 45 -12.96 4.54 -6.22
C LEU A 45 -13.99 3.72 -7.01
N ARG A 46 -14.22 4.07 -8.28
CA ARG A 46 -15.13 3.34 -9.16
C ARG A 46 -14.70 1.89 -9.37
N ARG A 47 -13.41 1.63 -9.63
CA ARG A 47 -12.89 0.26 -9.79
C ARG A 47 -13.01 -0.56 -8.52
N LEU A 48 -12.79 0.06 -7.35
CA LEU A 48 -12.89 -0.60 -6.05
C LEU A 48 -14.34 -0.74 -5.57
N HIS A 49 -15.31 -0.10 -6.24
CA HIS A 49 -16.71 -0.03 -5.85
C HIS A 49 -16.89 0.56 -4.44
N LEU A 50 -16.17 1.65 -4.14
CA LEU A 50 -16.16 2.31 -2.83
C LEU A 50 -16.66 3.75 -2.92
N THR A 51 -17.34 4.20 -1.87
CA THR A 51 -17.54 5.63 -1.61
C THR A 51 -16.29 6.24 -0.97
N PRO A 52 -16.12 7.57 -1.01
CA PRO A 52 -15.02 8.24 -0.29
C PRO A 52 -15.00 7.94 1.21
N SER A 53 -16.17 7.81 1.85
CA SER A 53 -16.26 7.48 3.28
C SER A 53 -15.76 6.06 3.58
N GLN A 54 -16.08 5.09 2.73
CA GLN A 54 -15.59 3.72 2.83
C GLN A 54 -14.09 3.62 2.51
N ALA A 55 -13.59 4.39 1.54
CA ALA A 55 -12.17 4.43 1.22
C ALA A 55 -11.31 4.89 2.40
N GLY A 56 -11.85 5.80 3.23
CA GLY A 56 -11.24 6.22 4.49
C GLY A 56 -11.25 5.15 5.60
N GLN A 57 -11.73 3.94 5.34
CA GLN A 57 -11.70 2.80 6.25
C GLN A 57 -10.88 1.63 5.68
N LEU A 58 -10.21 1.83 4.55
CA LEU A 58 -9.42 0.77 3.93
C LEU A 58 -8.24 0.36 4.82
N PRO A 59 -8.02 -0.95 5.03
CA PRO A 59 -6.80 -1.42 5.69
C PRO A 59 -5.57 -1.12 4.83
N LEU A 60 -4.42 -1.00 5.48
CA LEU A 60 -3.14 -0.81 4.81
C LEU A 60 -2.80 -2.04 3.96
N HIS A 61 -2.58 -1.85 2.66
CA HIS A 61 -2.19 -2.90 1.72
C HIS A 61 -0.67 -3.09 1.71
N LEU A 62 -0.12 -3.37 2.90
CA LEU A 62 1.28 -3.72 3.10
C LEU A 62 1.33 -5.10 3.76
N HIS A 63 1.85 -6.10 3.04
CA HIS A 63 1.84 -7.49 3.48
C HIS A 63 3.25 -8.08 3.47
N LEU A 64 3.71 -8.57 4.63
CA LEU A 64 4.94 -9.36 4.71
C LEU A 64 4.65 -10.80 4.25
N ARG A 65 4.82 -11.06 2.95
CA ARG A 65 4.51 -12.37 2.35
C ARG A 65 5.53 -13.44 2.72
N CYS A 66 6.82 -13.10 2.71
CA CYS A 66 7.90 -14.07 2.81
C CYS A 66 8.97 -13.55 3.77
N LEU A 67 9.41 -14.42 4.68
CA LEU A 67 10.56 -14.19 5.53
C LEU A 67 11.54 -15.35 5.38
N HIS A 68 12.76 -15.04 4.95
CA HIS A 68 13.86 -16.01 4.90
C HIS A 68 14.64 -15.95 6.21
N LEU A 69 14.70 -17.07 6.91
CA LEU A 69 15.47 -17.23 8.12
C LEU A 69 16.74 -18.05 7.82
N PRO A 70 17.88 -17.71 8.44
CA PRO A 70 19.05 -18.56 8.36
C PRO A 70 18.72 -19.94 8.95
N GLY A 71 19.30 -20.98 8.35
CA GLY A 71 19.20 -22.32 8.92
C GLY A 71 19.89 -22.41 10.29
N THR A 72 19.50 -23.39 11.10
CA THR A 72 20.00 -23.52 12.49
C THR A 72 21.49 -23.85 12.59
N ARG A 73 22.06 -24.39 11.51
CA ARG A 73 23.48 -24.72 11.35
C ARG A 73 24.04 -24.05 10.09
N PRO A 74 25.36 -23.83 10.00
CA PRO A 74 25.97 -23.12 8.86
C PRO A 74 25.76 -23.75 7.47
N ARG A 75 25.36 -25.02 7.40
CA ARG A 75 25.08 -25.75 6.14
C ARG A 75 23.60 -26.03 5.92
N ASP A 76 22.73 -25.62 6.84
CA ASP A 76 21.29 -25.83 6.71
C ASP A 76 20.73 -24.92 5.62
N THR A 77 19.78 -25.46 4.83
CA THR A 77 19.02 -24.66 3.88
C THR A 77 18.25 -23.55 4.62
N PRO A 78 18.23 -22.31 4.11
CA PRO A 78 17.40 -21.25 4.69
C PRO A 78 15.93 -21.68 4.80
N ILE A 79 15.29 -21.31 5.91
CA ILE A 79 13.89 -21.60 6.16
C ILE A 79 13.06 -20.46 5.56
N GLU A 80 12.10 -20.81 4.70
CA GLU A 80 11.15 -19.85 4.14
C GLU A 80 9.83 -19.90 4.91
N LEU A 81 9.43 -18.77 5.48
CA LEU A 81 8.13 -18.60 6.12
C LEU A 81 7.21 -17.79 5.20
N LEU A 82 6.09 -18.39 4.79
CA LEU A 82 5.12 -17.77 3.88
C LEU A 82 3.81 -17.44 4.61
N ALA A 83 3.33 -16.20 4.44
CA ALA A 83 2.05 -15.75 4.97
C ALA A 83 1.00 -15.61 3.85
N PRO A 84 -0.18 -16.27 3.94
CA PRO A 84 -1.23 -16.13 2.94
C PRO A 84 -1.67 -14.67 2.78
N LEU A 85 -2.08 -14.30 1.57
CA LEU A 85 -2.55 -12.94 1.31
C LEU A 85 -3.90 -12.70 2.03
N PRO A 86 -4.06 -11.59 2.77
CA PRO A 86 -5.32 -11.30 3.45
C PRO A 86 -6.50 -11.18 2.46
N PRO A 87 -7.73 -11.63 2.81
CA PRO A 87 -8.88 -11.62 1.90
C PRO A 87 -9.22 -10.23 1.34
N TYR A 88 -9.09 -9.17 2.14
CA TYR A 88 -9.33 -7.80 1.67
C TYR A 88 -8.34 -7.39 0.57
N PHE A 89 -7.09 -7.85 0.69
CA PHE A 89 -6.03 -7.51 -0.26
C PHE A 89 -6.30 -8.23 -1.58
N SER A 90 -6.66 -9.52 -1.52
CA SER A 90 -7.07 -10.30 -2.69
C SER A 90 -8.25 -9.66 -3.43
N ARG A 91 -9.29 -9.21 -2.70
CA ARG A 91 -10.43 -8.50 -3.29
C ARG A 91 -9.99 -7.23 -4.02
N THR A 92 -9.13 -6.43 -3.41
CA THR A 92 -8.57 -5.22 -4.04
C THR A 92 -7.83 -5.56 -5.33
N LEU A 93 -6.95 -6.57 -5.32
CA LEU A 93 -6.21 -6.99 -6.52
C LEU A 93 -7.18 -7.41 -7.63
N GLN A 94 -8.21 -8.18 -7.30
CA GLN A 94 -9.24 -8.61 -8.25
C GLN A 94 -9.98 -7.42 -8.88
N CYS A 95 -10.45 -6.47 -8.06
CA CYS A 95 -11.12 -5.26 -8.53
C CYS A 95 -10.24 -4.42 -9.47
N LEU A 96 -8.92 -4.45 -9.27
CA LEU A 96 -7.95 -3.70 -10.08
C LEU A 96 -7.40 -4.50 -11.27
N GLY A 97 -7.75 -5.78 -11.41
CA GLY A 97 -7.18 -6.66 -12.43
C GLY A 97 -5.69 -6.96 -12.24
N LEU A 98 -5.19 -6.82 -11.01
CA LEU A 98 -3.79 -7.06 -10.66
C LEU A 98 -3.57 -8.50 -10.20
N ARG A 99 -2.36 -9.02 -10.41
CA ARG A 99 -1.95 -10.37 -9.98
C ARG A 99 -0.81 -10.26 -8.98
N GLN A 100 -0.80 -11.18 -8.02
CA GLN A 100 0.34 -11.35 -7.13
C GLN A 100 1.52 -11.90 -7.96
N GLN A 101 2.69 -11.27 -7.82
CA GLN A 101 3.96 -11.74 -8.38
C GLN A 101 4.63 -12.75 -7.45
#